data_AF-A0A7W0G1S9-F1
#
_entry.id   AF-A0A7W0G1S9-F1
#
_cell.length_a   1.000
_cell.length_b   1.000
_cell.length_c   1.000
_cell.angle_alpha   90.00
_cell.angle_beta   90.00
_cell.angle_gamma   90.00
#
_symmetry.space_group_name_H-M   'P 1'
#
loop_
_entity.id
_entity.type
_entity.pdbx_description
1 polymer ?
#
loop_
_entity_poly.entity_id
_entity_poly.type
_entity_poly.pdbx_seq_one_letter_code
_entity_poly.pdbx_strand_id
1 'polypeptide(L)'
;GWTTNLPVEYFLAEDSLFAWSNDGQPIPPEHGGPVRLVVPQLYAWKSAKWVKGVRFLAEDAAGFWEEGGYHMRGNPWEGGDGERFRWQGSD
;
A
#
# COMPACT_ATOMS: atom_id res chain seq x y z
N GLY A 1 -14.52 6.23 -1.76
CA GLY A 1 -13.24 5.57 -2.09
C GLY A 1 -12.35 5.66 -0.87
N TRP A 2 -11.16 5.08 -0.91
CA TRP A 2 -10.17 5.20 0.17
C TRP A 2 -8.81 5.55 -0.45
N THR A 3 -7.92 6.09 0.37
CA THR A 3 -6.53 6.39 0.01
C THR A 3 -5.60 5.64 0.95
N THR A 4 -4.37 5.42 0.52
CA THR A 4 -3.25 5.00 1.35
C THR A 4 -2.04 5.84 0.96
N ASN A 5 -1.19 6.10 1.93
CA ASN A 5 0.09 6.76 1.74
C ASN A 5 1.21 5.72 1.66
N LEU A 6 2.30 6.05 0.99
CA LEU A 6 3.54 5.29 1.05
C LEU A 6 4.70 6.22 0.70
N PRO A 7 5.89 5.99 1.25
CA PRO A 7 7.08 6.72 0.83
C PRO A 7 7.37 6.54 -0.66
N VAL A 8 7.88 7.60 -1.31
CA VAL A 8 8.04 7.67 -2.77
C VAL A 8 9.00 6.61 -3.29
N GLU A 9 10.00 6.22 -2.49
CA GLU A 9 10.98 5.19 -2.81
C GLU A 9 10.34 3.81 -3.02
N TYR A 10 9.29 3.47 -2.27
CA TYR A 10 8.54 2.22 -2.47
C TYR A 10 7.63 2.32 -3.70
N PHE A 11 7.05 3.49 -3.97
CA PHE A 11 6.24 3.70 -5.17
C PHE A 11 7.08 3.60 -6.46
N LEU A 12 8.34 4.06 -6.42
CA LEU A 12 9.26 4.06 -7.56
C LEU A 12 10.14 2.80 -7.64
N ALA A 13 9.99 1.85 -6.73
CA ALA A 13 10.77 0.62 -6.75
C ALA A 13 10.49 -0.20 -8.01
N GLU A 14 11.52 -0.88 -8.53
CA GLU A 14 11.43 -1.65 -9.79
C GLU A 14 10.36 -2.76 -9.76
N ASP A 15 10.06 -3.27 -8.58
CA ASP A 15 9.08 -4.34 -8.35
C ASP A 15 7.67 -3.83 -8.03
N SER A 16 7.49 -2.51 -7.93
CA SER A 16 6.20 -1.88 -7.70
C SER A 16 5.54 -1.48 -9.01
N LEU A 17 4.26 -1.86 -9.16
CA LEU A 17 3.58 -1.75 -10.45
C LEU A 17 2.08 -1.54 -10.34
N PHE A 18 1.54 -0.87 -11.36
CA PHE A 18 0.12 -0.88 -11.63
C PHE A 18 -0.22 -2.10 -12.47
N ALA A 19 -0.95 -3.05 -11.88
CA ALA A 19 -1.36 -4.27 -12.53
C ALA A 19 -2.78 -4.12 -13.09
N TRP A 20 -2.99 -4.51 -14.35
CA TRP A 20 -4.31 -4.68 -14.96
C TRP A 20 -4.65 -6.14 -15.29
N SER A 21 -3.65 -7.02 -15.27
CA SER A 21 -3.79 -8.46 -15.49
C SER A 21 -2.98 -9.29 -14.50
N ASN A 22 -3.43 -10.51 -14.22
CA ASN A 22 -2.70 -11.55 -13.50
C ASN A 22 -2.75 -12.85 -14.31
N ASP A 23 -1.60 -13.49 -14.53
CA ASP A 23 -1.47 -14.70 -15.35
C ASP A 23 -2.13 -14.58 -16.74
N GLY A 24 -1.96 -13.41 -17.37
CA GLY A 24 -2.52 -13.10 -18.68
C GLY A 24 -4.03 -12.83 -18.71
N GLN A 25 -4.72 -12.91 -17.58
CA GLN A 25 -6.16 -12.63 -17.47
C GLN A 25 -6.41 -11.27 -16.81
N PRO A 26 -7.47 -10.52 -17.18
CA PRO A 26 -7.86 -9.30 -16.48
C PRO A 26 -8.05 -9.56 -14.98
N ILE A 27 -7.61 -8.62 -14.14
CA ILE A 27 -7.80 -8.74 -12.68
C ILE A 27 -9.31 -8.64 -12.37
N PRO A 28 -9.90 -9.61 -11.64
CA PRO A 28 -11.29 -9.52 -11.24
C PRO A 28 -11.57 -8.31 -10.32
N PRO A 29 -12.79 -7.74 -10.33
CA PRO A 29 -13.13 -6.60 -9.48
C PRO A 29 -12.82 -6.81 -8.00
N GLU A 30 -13.07 -7.99 -7.44
CA GLU A 30 -12.78 -8.37 -6.06
C GLU A 30 -11.28 -8.23 -5.72
N HIS A 31 -10.41 -8.47 -6.70
CA HIS A 31 -8.97 -8.35 -6.62
C HIS A 31 -8.43 -6.98 -7.05
N GLY A 32 -9.30 -6.02 -7.38
CA GLY A 32 -8.91 -4.63 -7.65
C GLY A 32 -8.92 -4.22 -9.11
N GLY A 33 -9.49 -5.03 -10.02
CA GLY A 33 -9.65 -4.65 -11.42
C GLY A 33 -10.52 -3.40 -11.62
N PRO A 34 -10.30 -2.59 -12.67
CA PRO A 34 -9.44 -2.88 -13.82
C PRO A 34 -7.95 -2.62 -13.57
N VAL A 35 -7.59 -1.85 -12.54
CA VAL A 35 -6.20 -1.51 -12.20
C VAL A 35 -6.02 -1.46 -10.68
N ARG A 36 -4.97 -2.12 -10.19
CA ARG A 36 -4.51 -2.02 -8.81
C ARG A 36 -3.04 -1.65 -8.73
N LEU A 37 -2.65 -1.03 -7.63
CA LEU A 37 -1.24 -0.91 -7.24
C LEU A 37 -0.82 -2.21 -6.55
N VAL A 38 0.42 -2.64 -6.81
CA VAL A 38 1.12 -3.72 -6.11
C VAL A 38 2.46 -3.17 -5.64
N VAL A 39 2.71 -3.24 -4.33
CA VAL A 39 3.97 -2.83 -3.68
C VAL A 39 4.46 -4.01 -2.85
N PRO A 40 5.33 -4.88 -3.40
CA PRO A 40 5.68 -6.16 -2.77
C PRO A 40 6.39 -6.03 -1.42
N GLN A 41 7.07 -4.90 -1.20
CA GLN A 41 7.91 -4.67 -0.03
C GLN A 41 7.14 -4.29 1.23
N LEU A 42 5.88 -3.85 1.10
CA LEU A 42 5.04 -3.37 2.20
C LEU A 42 3.82 -4.28 2.38
N TYR A 43 3.19 -4.19 3.54
CA TYR A 43 1.93 -4.88 3.79
C TYR A 43 0.85 -4.48 2.77
N ALA A 44 -0.02 -5.46 2.46
CA ALA A 44 -0.97 -5.36 1.35
C ALA A 44 -1.98 -4.21 1.45
N TRP A 45 -2.20 -3.59 2.62
CA TRP A 45 -3.05 -2.41 2.72
C TRP A 45 -2.47 -1.18 2.00
N LYS A 46 -1.15 -1.17 1.72
CA LYS A 46 -0.47 -0.18 0.88
C LYS A 46 -0.70 -0.41 -0.62
N SER A 47 -1.11 -1.62 -1.01
CA SER A 47 -1.37 -2.01 -2.40
C SER A 47 -2.82 -1.71 -2.79
N ALA A 48 -3.09 -0.43 -3.10
CA ALA A 48 -4.43 0.09 -3.39
C ALA A 48 -5.16 -0.67 -4.51
N LYS A 49 -6.40 -1.08 -4.25
CA LYS A 49 -7.33 -1.64 -5.25
C LYS A 49 -8.12 -0.52 -5.93
N TRP A 50 -8.50 -0.72 -7.20
CA TRP A 50 -9.35 0.19 -7.96
C TRP A 50 -8.75 1.60 -8.09
N VAL A 51 -7.48 1.67 -8.46
CA VAL A 51 -6.73 2.94 -8.50
C VAL A 51 -7.37 3.91 -9.48
N LYS A 52 -7.62 5.14 -9.01
CA LYS A 52 -8.16 6.24 -9.83
C LYS A 52 -7.17 7.40 -10.05
N GLY A 53 -6.07 7.42 -9.31
CA GLY A 53 -5.07 8.48 -9.41
C GLY A 53 -4.00 8.37 -8.33
N VAL A 54 -2.91 9.10 -8.56
CA VAL A 54 -1.77 9.24 -7.65
C VAL A 54 -1.60 10.73 -7.38
N ARG A 55 -1.30 11.08 -6.13
CA ARG A 55 -0.99 12.46 -5.72
C ARG A 55 0.32 12.44 -4.97
N PHE A 56 1.30 13.21 -5.44
CA PHE A 56 2.53 13.47 -4.72
C PHE A 56 2.29 14.56 -3.68
N LEU A 57 2.78 14.34 -2.46
CA LEU A 57 2.68 15.25 -1.34
C LEU A 57 4.09 15.57 -0.84
N ALA A 58 4.29 16.78 -0.34
CA ALA A 58 5.56 17.17 0.28
C ALA A 58 5.75 16.55 1.68
N GLU A 59 4.64 16.27 2.36
CA GLU A 59 4.59 15.72 3.70
C GLU A 59 3.68 14.48 3.73
N ASP A 60 4.01 13.53 4.60
CA ASP A 60 3.24 12.30 4.74
C ASP A 60 1.86 12.58 5.37
N ALA A 61 0.82 11.95 4.84
CA ALA A 61 -0.56 12.15 5.27
C ALA A 61 -1.29 10.81 5.34
N ALA A 62 -1.91 10.51 6.47
CA ALA A 62 -2.57 9.23 6.68
C ALA A 62 -3.69 8.98 5.65
N GLY A 63 -3.78 7.74 5.17
CA GLY A 63 -4.93 7.24 4.45
C GLY A 63 -5.92 6.52 5.38
N PHE A 64 -6.85 5.78 4.78
CA PHE A 64 -7.96 5.15 5.50
C PHE A 64 -7.50 4.16 6.58
N TRP A 65 -6.56 3.26 6.25
CA TRP A 65 -6.08 2.26 7.21
C TRP A 65 -5.17 2.90 8.26
N GLU A 66 -4.39 3.90 7.86
CA GLU A 66 -3.46 4.57 8.76
C GLU A 66 -4.19 5.45 9.78
N GLU A 67 -5.29 6.10 9.39
CA GLU A 67 -6.25 6.72 10.30
C GLU A 67 -6.86 5.69 11.26
N GLY A 68 -7.11 4.47 10.78
CA GLY A 68 -7.61 3.33 11.55
C GLY A 68 -6.58 2.64 12.46
N GLY A 69 -5.36 3.18 12.60
CA GLY A 69 -4.33 2.67 13.50
C GLY A 69 -3.31 1.71 12.88
N TYR A 70 -3.39 1.45 11.57
CA TYR A 70 -2.31 0.77 10.86
C TYR A 70 -1.08 1.67 10.75
N HIS A 71 0.09 1.05 10.60
CA HIS A 71 1.35 1.79 10.55
C HIS A 71 1.47 2.66 9.29
N MET A 72 2.15 3.82 9.42
CA MET A 72 2.33 4.78 8.33
C MET A 72 3.17 4.21 7.18
N ARG A 73 4.19 3.39 7.46
CA ARG A 73 5.03 2.70 6.46
C ARG A 73 4.53 1.30 6.13
N GLY A 74 4.52 0.39 7.11
CA GLY A 74 3.93 -0.95 6.92
C GLY A 74 4.92 -1.98 6.42
N ASN A 75 6.18 -1.90 6.87
CA ASN A 75 7.22 -2.89 6.59
C ASN A 75 6.95 -4.20 7.36
N PRO A 76 6.68 -5.34 6.68
CA PRO A 76 6.39 -6.61 7.34
C PRO A 76 7.65 -7.30 7.89
N TRP A 77 8.85 -6.81 7.57
CA TRP A 77 10.12 -7.46 7.88
C TRP A 77 10.78 -6.95 9.18
N GLU A 78 10.15 -5.98 9.86
CA GLU A 78 10.66 -5.40 11.11
C GLU A 78 10.22 -6.20 12.35
N GLY A 79 11.16 -6.84 13.04
CA GLY A 79 10.89 -7.47 14.34
C GLY A 79 9.75 -8.49 14.33
N GLY A 80 8.99 -8.57 15.43
CA GLY A 80 7.96 -9.60 15.66
C GLY A 80 6.82 -9.58 14.65
N ASP A 81 5.91 -8.62 14.76
CA ASP A 81 4.70 -8.52 13.93
C ASP A 81 4.86 -7.58 12.72
N GLY A 82 6.09 -7.15 12.40
CA GLY A 82 6.31 -6.08 11.46
C GLY A 82 5.81 -4.73 11.99
N GLU A 83 5.84 -3.75 11.12
CA GLU A 83 5.15 -2.48 11.30
C GLU A 83 3.65 -2.65 11.01
N ARG A 84 2.95 -3.50 11.75
CA ARG A 84 1.53 -3.75 11.50
C ARG A 84 0.65 -2.59 11.94
N PHE A 85 0.86 -2.13 13.18
CA PHE A 85 0.06 -1.09 13.81
C PHE A 85 0.94 0.07 14.28
N ARG A 86 0.37 1.27 14.36
CA ARG A 86 1.09 2.49 14.79
C ARG A 86 1.67 2.38 16.21
N TRP A 87 1.08 1.54 17.07
CA TRP A 87 1.34 1.49 18.50
C TRP A 87 2.23 0.33 18.94
N GLN A 88 3.09 -0.20 18.07
CA GLN A 88 4.08 -1.20 18.48
C GLN A 88 5.40 -0.51 18.86
N GLY A 89 5.60 -0.29 20.18
CA GLY A 89 6.91 -0.11 20.82
C GLY A 89 7.30 1.32 21.23
N SER A 90 6.74 1.81 22.33
CA SER A 90 7.55 2.52 23.33
C SER A 90 7.62 1.61 24.55
N ASP A 91 8.69 0.83 24.64
CA ASP A 91 9.25 0.40 25.92
C ASP A 91 10.38 1.36 26.28
#